data_AF-A0A7X9BTB6-F1
#
_entry.id   AF-A0A7X9BTB6-F1
#
_cell.length_a   1.000
_cell.length_b   1.000
_cell.length_c   1.000
_cell.angle_alpha   90.00
_cell.angle_beta   90.00
_cell.angle_gamma   90.00
#
_symmetry.space_group_name_H-M   'P 1'
#
loop_
_entity.id
_entity.type
_entity.pdbx_description
1 polymer ?
#
loop_
_entity_poly.entity_id
_entity_poly.type
_entity_poly.pdbx_seq_one_letter_code
_entity_poly.pdbx_strand_id
1 'polypeptide(L)'
;MKKFKLYNLLVPALISLLVLAFASYTNTYSQNTGNFIDNIGSKFDDDDKSGLNVQLPDPTPDNDIKDPSDLSHETLPDEISESQQEQEPSNAENNDKSEKTETSEVSNSNKGTGKNNNVDTQPDTDKQIYYEEIQAYKELIYYKDEALERYINYKAKNPDYSYEKVITYVNAGIDQKFYENIKIIENGYDLTVLVNKFNKLPDNFKPDLVRLDDSHCAEGRGPQYLHKTAADAFVKMREDAKLLGLDITAYGTYRSVETQHRIWNNAVNSGRTIEDVDSLNARGGHSEHHTG
;
A
#
# COMPACT_ATOMS: atom_id res chain seq x y z
N MET A 1 24.30 -32.76 -10.33
CA MET A 1 23.54 -33.65 -9.42
C MET A 1 23.48 -33.19 -7.95
N LYS A 2 24.58 -32.89 -7.22
CA LYS A 2 24.51 -32.58 -5.76
C LYS A 2 23.46 -31.52 -5.34
N LYS A 3 23.32 -30.39 -6.07
CA LYS A 3 22.38 -29.30 -5.72
C LYS A 3 20.91 -29.76 -5.61
N PHE A 4 20.45 -30.71 -6.43
CA PHE A 4 19.06 -31.21 -6.41
C PHE A 4 18.71 -31.94 -5.10
N LYS A 5 19.66 -32.65 -4.48
CA LYS A 5 19.42 -33.33 -3.20
C LYS A 5 19.33 -32.38 -2.00
N LEU A 6 19.84 -31.15 -2.12
CA LEU A 6 19.76 -30.15 -1.06
C LEU A 6 18.36 -29.50 -1.03
N TYR A 7 17.80 -29.19 -2.20
CA TYR A 7 16.43 -28.67 -2.34
C TYR A 7 15.39 -29.61 -1.73
N ASN A 8 15.46 -30.91 -2.03
CA ASN A 8 14.52 -31.91 -1.52
C ASN A 8 14.60 -32.16 0.02
N LEU A 9 15.58 -31.60 0.73
CA LEU A 9 15.63 -31.59 2.20
C LEU A 9 15.25 -30.24 2.81
N LEU A 10 15.62 -29.13 2.17
CA LEU A 10 15.34 -27.78 2.68
C LEU A 10 13.86 -27.41 2.61
N VAL A 11 13.16 -27.75 1.52
CA VAL A 11 11.73 -27.45 1.35
C VAL A 11 10.86 -28.07 2.45
N PRO A 12 10.89 -29.39 2.74
CA PRO A 12 10.08 -29.97 3.81
C PRO A 12 10.47 -29.48 5.22
N ALA A 13 11.73 -29.11 5.44
CA ALA A 13 12.16 -28.51 6.71
C ALA A 13 11.55 -27.11 6.91
N LEU A 14 11.55 -26.27 5.87
CA LEU A 14 10.91 -24.94 5.89
C LEU A 14 9.40 -25.02 6.10
N ILE A 15 8.72 -25.96 5.41
CA ILE A 15 7.29 -26.23 5.62
C ILE A 15 7.01 -26.65 7.07
N SER A 16 7.86 -27.50 7.65
CA SER A 16 7.70 -27.95 9.05
C SER A 16 7.85 -26.81 10.06
N LEU A 17 8.78 -25.88 9.81
CA LEU A 17 8.96 -24.66 10.62
C LEU A 17 7.78 -23.70 10.50
N LEU A 18 7.23 -23.51 9.30
CA LEU A 18 6.05 -22.68 9.06
C LEU A 18 4.80 -23.22 9.78
N VAL A 19 4.55 -24.54 9.70
CA VAL A 19 3.43 -25.17 10.41
C VAL A 19 3.56 -25.02 11.93
N LEU A 20 4.78 -25.21 12.48
CA LEU A 20 5.04 -24.99 13.91
C LEU A 20 4.85 -23.53 14.34
N ALA A 21 5.29 -22.56 13.52
CA ALA A 21 5.07 -21.14 13.77
C ALA A 21 3.58 -20.78 13.75
N PHE A 22 2.82 -21.27 12.76
CA PHE A 22 1.38 -21.02 12.65
C PHE A 22 0.58 -21.61 13.81
N ALA A 23 0.86 -22.86 14.20
CA ALA A 23 0.23 -23.51 15.36
C ALA A 23 0.57 -22.81 16.69
N SER A 24 1.78 -22.22 16.81
CA SER A 24 2.16 -21.42 17.98
C SER A 24 1.42 -20.07 18.01
N TYR A 25 1.23 -19.45 16.85
CA TYR A 25 0.49 -18.20 16.70
C TYR A 25 -1.00 -18.37 17.05
N THR A 26 -1.68 -19.37 16.49
CA THR A 26 -3.12 -19.60 16.74
C THR A 26 -3.41 -19.94 18.20
N ASN A 27 -2.55 -20.74 18.85
CA ASN A 27 -2.67 -21.03 20.29
C ASN A 27 -2.51 -19.75 21.13
N THR A 28 -1.49 -18.92 20.85
CA THR A 28 -1.27 -17.65 21.55
C THR A 28 -2.44 -16.67 21.34
N TYR A 29 -2.98 -16.60 20.12
CA TYR A 29 -4.13 -15.76 19.79
C TYR A 29 -5.38 -16.19 20.55
N SER A 30 -5.68 -17.49 20.57
CA SER A 30 -6.82 -18.08 21.29
C SER A 30 -6.79 -17.80 22.80
N GLN A 31 -5.62 -17.94 23.43
CA GLN A 31 -5.45 -17.62 24.85
C GLN A 31 -5.67 -16.13 25.13
N ASN A 32 -5.19 -15.24 24.26
CA ASN A 32 -5.39 -13.80 24.44
C ASN A 32 -6.84 -13.35 24.18
N THR A 33 -7.58 -13.97 23.25
CA THR A 33 -8.99 -13.63 23.01
C THR A 33 -9.91 -14.16 24.10
N GLY A 34 -9.67 -15.35 24.66
CA GLY A 34 -10.42 -15.86 25.82
C GLY A 34 -10.35 -14.91 27.03
N ASN A 35 -9.13 -14.54 27.44
CA ASN A 35 -8.88 -13.60 28.53
C ASN A 35 -9.44 -12.17 28.28
N PHE A 36 -9.77 -11.81 27.03
CA PHE A 36 -10.41 -10.53 26.69
C PHE A 36 -11.93 -10.61 26.79
N ILE A 37 -12.56 -11.70 26.34
CA ILE A 37 -14.01 -11.89 26.36
C ILE A 37 -14.53 -12.06 27.79
N ASP A 38 -13.85 -12.84 28.62
CA ASP A 38 -14.21 -13.03 30.04
C ASP A 38 -14.21 -11.71 30.84
N ASN A 39 -13.41 -10.73 30.41
CA ASN A 39 -13.27 -9.42 31.04
C ASN A 39 -14.32 -8.40 30.55
N ILE A 40 -15.08 -8.73 29.51
CA ILE A 40 -16.21 -7.92 28.98
C ILE A 40 -17.55 -8.46 29.50
N GLY A 41 -17.68 -9.79 29.63
CA GLY A 41 -18.92 -10.47 30.05
C GLY A 41 -19.40 -10.21 31.49
N SER A 42 -18.72 -9.36 32.26
CA SER A 42 -19.03 -9.07 33.68
C SER A 42 -19.50 -7.62 33.94
N LYS A 43 -19.88 -6.86 32.89
CA LYS A 43 -20.10 -5.41 33.02
C LYS A 43 -21.32 -4.82 32.29
N PHE A 44 -22.24 -5.65 31.81
CA PHE A 44 -23.44 -5.20 31.08
C PHE A 44 -24.68 -6.04 31.44
N ASP A 45 -25.21 -5.79 32.64
CA ASP A 45 -26.58 -6.15 33.02
C ASP A 45 -27.45 -4.88 33.05
N ASP A 46 -28.69 -5.03 32.59
CA ASP A 46 -29.87 -4.14 32.65
C ASP A 46 -29.89 -2.73 31.96
N ASP A 47 -31.01 -2.51 31.25
CA ASP A 47 -31.72 -1.28 30.88
C ASP A 47 -30.98 -0.01 30.35
N ASP A 48 -30.99 0.16 29.03
CA ASP A 48 -31.90 1.14 28.37
C ASP A 48 -32.25 0.72 26.93
N LYS A 49 -33.39 1.16 26.41
CA LYS A 49 -33.84 1.02 25.02
C LYS A 49 -34.28 2.36 24.43
N SER A 50 -33.31 3.16 24.03
CA SER A 50 -33.51 4.34 23.16
C SER A 50 -32.75 4.18 21.83
N GLY A 51 -33.28 4.77 20.75
CA GLY A 51 -32.91 4.41 19.38
C GLY A 51 -31.60 5.03 18.88
N LEU A 52 -30.67 4.20 18.40
CA LEU A 52 -29.44 4.61 17.71
C LEU A 52 -29.74 5.15 16.30
N ASN A 53 -30.08 6.43 16.20
CA ASN A 53 -30.00 7.15 14.92
C ASN A 53 -28.54 7.56 14.65
N VAL A 54 -27.80 6.71 13.93
CA VAL A 54 -26.41 6.99 13.56
C VAL A 54 -26.39 7.94 12.35
N GLN A 55 -26.44 9.24 12.64
CA GLN A 55 -26.10 10.28 11.68
C GLN A 55 -24.62 10.12 11.31
N LEU A 56 -24.31 9.76 10.06
CA LEU A 56 -22.96 9.86 9.55
C LEU A 56 -22.54 11.34 9.53
N PRO A 57 -21.31 11.70 9.92
CA PRO A 57 -20.84 13.07 9.79
C PRO A 57 -20.78 13.46 8.30
N ASP A 58 -21.30 14.63 7.96
CA ASP A 58 -21.18 15.17 6.61
C ASP A 58 -19.70 15.33 6.21
N PRO A 59 -19.34 15.09 4.94
CA PRO A 59 -17.99 15.35 4.47
C PRO A 59 -17.70 16.84 4.61
N THR A 60 -16.71 17.18 5.44
CA THR A 60 -16.26 18.57 5.66
C THR A 60 -15.87 19.20 4.31
N PRO A 61 -16.53 20.28 3.87
CA PRO A 61 -16.15 20.97 2.64
C PRO A 61 -14.71 21.47 2.69
N ASP A 62 -14.03 21.49 1.55
CA ASP A 62 -12.64 21.95 1.36
C ASP A 62 -12.53 23.49 1.41
N ASN A 63 -13.17 24.10 2.42
CA ASN A 63 -13.46 25.53 2.53
C ASN A 63 -12.45 26.30 3.40
N ASP A 64 -11.72 25.62 4.29
CA ASP A 64 -10.71 26.26 5.17
C ASP A 64 -9.37 26.53 4.46
N ILE A 65 -9.22 26.05 3.22
CA ILE A 65 -8.12 26.44 2.34
C ILE A 65 -8.55 27.69 1.57
N LYS A 66 -7.96 28.84 1.92
CA LYS A 66 -8.07 30.08 1.12
C LYS A 66 -7.80 29.79 -0.36
N ASP A 67 -8.63 30.36 -1.23
CA ASP A 67 -8.57 30.19 -2.68
C ASP A 67 -7.14 30.41 -3.21
N PRO A 68 -6.56 29.47 -3.98
CA PRO A 68 -5.26 29.62 -4.63
C PRO A 68 -5.09 30.89 -5.50
N SER A 69 -6.18 31.58 -5.88
CA SER A 69 -6.09 32.90 -6.52
C SER A 69 -5.39 33.97 -5.66
N ASP A 70 -5.46 33.85 -4.32
CA ASP A 70 -4.80 34.75 -3.34
C ASP A 70 -3.26 34.55 -3.32
N LEU A 71 -2.72 33.64 -4.15
CA LEU A 71 -1.30 33.29 -4.24
C LEU A 71 -0.74 33.26 -5.69
N SER A 72 -1.53 33.53 -6.74
CA SER A 72 -1.07 33.44 -8.14
C SER A 72 -0.40 34.70 -8.67
N HIS A 73 0.57 35.25 -7.93
CA HIS A 73 1.33 36.46 -8.28
C HIS A 73 2.86 36.26 -8.31
N GLU A 74 3.30 35.11 -8.84
CA GLU A 74 4.66 34.96 -9.35
C GLU A 74 4.65 34.71 -10.87
N THR A 75 5.17 35.68 -11.61
CA THR A 75 5.47 35.56 -13.05
C THR A 75 6.77 34.78 -13.24
N LEU A 76 6.79 33.87 -14.20
CA LEU A 76 8.00 33.14 -14.63
C LEU A 76 9.16 34.11 -14.97
N PRO A 77 10.35 33.93 -14.39
CA PRO A 77 11.59 34.51 -14.89
C PRO A 77 12.31 33.58 -15.87
N ASP A 78 13.01 34.15 -16.86
CA ASP A 78 13.89 33.44 -17.79
C ASP A 78 15.27 33.08 -17.16
N GLU A 79 16.15 32.48 -17.96
CA GLU A 79 17.48 31.96 -17.61
C GLU A 79 18.42 32.97 -16.90
N ILE A 80 19.30 32.46 -16.02
CA ILE A 80 20.78 32.71 -15.99
C ILE A 80 21.46 31.77 -14.98
N SER A 81 22.80 31.74 -14.96
CA SER A 81 23.65 30.56 -14.68
C SER A 81 24.45 30.53 -13.35
N GLU A 82 25.00 29.34 -13.10
CA GLU A 82 26.30 29.03 -12.45
C GLU A 82 26.50 29.03 -10.91
N SER A 83 26.91 27.84 -10.42
CA SER A 83 27.71 27.56 -9.21
C SER A 83 27.01 27.77 -7.84
N GLN A 84 27.34 27.06 -6.75
CA GLN A 84 28.63 26.47 -6.36
C GLN A 84 28.56 24.98 -5.92
N GLN A 85 29.66 24.51 -5.32
CA GLN A 85 30.03 23.13 -5.02
C GLN A 85 30.31 22.99 -3.50
N GLU A 86 30.77 21.81 -3.05
CA GLU A 86 31.27 21.48 -1.68
C GLU A 86 30.19 21.07 -0.65
N GLN A 87 30.44 20.11 0.27
CA GLN A 87 31.51 19.11 0.40
C GLN A 87 31.03 17.93 1.29
N GLU A 88 31.51 16.71 1.05
CA GLU A 88 31.52 15.63 2.07
C GLU A 88 32.81 15.68 2.91
N PRO A 89 32.77 15.36 4.21
CA PRO A 89 33.95 14.94 4.98
C PRO A 89 34.04 13.41 5.05
N SER A 90 35.21 12.86 4.74
CA SER A 90 35.52 11.41 4.80
C SER A 90 36.60 11.09 5.83
N ASN A 91 36.77 9.79 6.13
CA ASN A 91 37.89 9.18 6.86
C ASN A 91 37.92 9.44 8.40
N ALA A 92 38.56 8.60 9.21
CA ALA A 92 39.60 7.61 8.90
C ALA A 92 39.51 6.28 9.66
N GLU A 93 40.21 5.28 9.10
CA GLU A 93 40.46 3.95 9.67
C GLU A 93 41.53 3.98 10.79
N ASN A 94 41.76 2.85 11.48
CA ASN A 94 43.06 2.13 11.46
C ASN A 94 43.06 0.86 12.35
N ASN A 95 43.43 -0.29 11.74
CA ASN A 95 44.36 -1.31 12.28
C ASN A 95 43.99 -2.20 13.51
N ASP A 96 44.47 -3.45 13.66
CA ASP A 96 45.20 -4.42 12.78
C ASP A 96 45.31 -5.81 13.49
N LYS A 97 45.72 -6.88 12.76
CA LYS A 97 46.06 -8.28 13.18
C LYS A 97 44.87 -9.17 13.62
N SER A 98 44.62 -10.37 13.05
CA SER A 98 45.43 -11.60 12.84
C SER A 98 45.62 -12.44 14.13
N GLU A 99 45.62 -13.78 14.15
CA GLU A 99 46.14 -14.76 13.16
C GLU A 99 45.34 -16.11 13.14
N LYS A 100 45.90 -17.15 12.47
CA LYS A 100 45.45 -18.55 12.23
C LYS A 100 45.60 -19.45 13.49
N THR A 101 45.40 -20.79 13.53
CA THR A 101 45.00 -21.86 12.56
C THR A 101 43.95 -22.79 13.24
N GLU A 102 43.76 -24.14 13.10
CA GLU A 102 44.40 -25.31 12.45
C GLU A 102 43.29 -26.40 12.14
N THR A 103 43.61 -27.69 11.96
CA THR A 103 42.65 -28.74 11.48
C THR A 103 42.68 -30.12 12.16
N SER A 104 41.51 -30.77 12.32
CA SER A 104 41.22 -32.22 12.49
C SER A 104 39.67 -32.44 12.40
N GLU A 105 39.00 -33.58 12.11
CA GLU A 105 39.24 -35.03 11.86
C GLU A 105 39.43 -35.96 13.10
N VAL A 106 38.92 -37.22 13.18
CA VAL A 106 38.31 -38.18 12.21
C VAL A 106 37.18 -39.05 12.84
N SER A 107 36.35 -39.71 11.98
CA SER A 107 35.47 -40.90 12.21
C SER A 107 34.06 -40.69 12.82
N ASN A 108 32.92 -41.28 12.40
CA ASN A 108 32.48 -42.39 11.49
C ASN A 108 32.08 -43.73 12.17
N SER A 109 30.81 -44.18 12.05
CA SER A 109 30.37 -45.59 11.78
C SER A 109 28.90 -45.94 12.19
N ASN A 110 28.06 -46.29 11.19
CA ASN A 110 27.02 -47.35 11.16
C ASN A 110 25.77 -47.45 12.09
N LYS A 111 24.60 -47.58 11.43
CA LYS A 111 23.64 -48.73 11.45
C LYS A 111 22.98 -49.15 12.79
N GLY A 112 21.65 -49.29 12.93
CA GLY A 112 20.53 -49.13 11.99
C GLY A 112 19.55 -50.32 12.04
N THR A 113 18.25 -50.04 12.25
CA THR A 113 17.15 -51.04 12.26
C THR A 113 15.85 -50.41 11.79
N GLY A 114 15.09 -51.10 10.94
CA GLY A 114 13.78 -50.66 10.46
C GLY A 114 12.63 -51.12 11.37
N LYS A 115 11.54 -50.35 11.38
CA LYS A 115 10.20 -50.83 11.75
C LYS A 115 9.24 -50.51 10.62
N ASN A 116 8.43 -51.49 10.24
CA ASN A 116 7.33 -51.29 9.31
C ASN A 116 6.22 -50.53 10.03
N ASN A 117 5.99 -49.28 9.63
CA ASN A 117 4.72 -48.62 9.89
C ASN A 117 3.94 -48.62 8.56
N ASN A 118 2.78 -49.27 8.51
CA ASN A 118 1.76 -48.87 7.54
C ASN A 118 1.34 -47.46 7.93
N VAL A 119 1.86 -46.46 7.23
CA VAL A 119 1.27 -45.13 7.24
C VAL A 119 0.02 -45.26 6.40
N ASP A 120 -1.14 -45.20 7.06
CA ASP A 120 -2.43 -45.09 6.38
C ASP A 120 -2.49 -43.68 5.77
N THR A 121 -2.18 -43.59 4.48
CA THR A 121 -1.92 -42.32 3.79
C THR A 121 -3.22 -41.60 3.44
N GLN A 122 -4.00 -41.24 4.46
CA GLN A 122 -4.94 -40.13 4.32
C GLN A 122 -4.16 -38.88 3.88
N PRO A 123 -4.64 -38.13 2.88
CA PRO A 123 -4.02 -36.87 2.52
C PRO A 123 -4.13 -35.92 3.72
N ASP A 124 -3.03 -35.23 4.00
CA ASP A 124 -2.97 -34.18 5.01
C ASP A 124 -3.83 -33.00 4.53
N THR A 125 -5.05 -32.88 5.06
CA THR A 125 -6.08 -31.97 4.56
C THR A 125 -5.62 -30.52 4.54
N ASP A 126 -4.84 -30.11 5.55
CA ASP A 126 -4.30 -28.76 5.65
C ASP A 126 -3.30 -28.48 4.52
N LYS A 127 -2.45 -29.46 4.17
CA LYS A 127 -1.59 -29.38 2.98
C LYS A 127 -2.39 -29.34 1.68
N GLN A 128 -3.46 -30.12 1.57
CA GLN A 128 -4.29 -30.16 0.36
C GLN A 128 -4.96 -28.79 0.11
N ILE A 129 -5.60 -28.22 1.13
CA ILE A 129 -6.21 -26.88 1.08
C ILE A 129 -5.16 -25.82 0.72
N TYR A 130 -3.97 -25.89 1.33
CA TYR A 130 -2.87 -24.96 1.05
C TYR A 130 -2.35 -25.05 -0.40
N TYR A 131 -2.30 -26.25 -1.00
CA TYR A 131 -1.95 -26.40 -2.41
C TYR A 131 -3.03 -25.86 -3.35
N GLU A 132 -4.31 -26.05 -3.01
CA GLU A 132 -5.46 -25.54 -3.77
C GLU A 132 -5.52 -24.00 -3.75
N GLU A 133 -5.31 -23.37 -2.59
CA GLU A 133 -5.19 -21.91 -2.47
C GLU A 133 -4.04 -21.36 -3.34
N ILE A 134 -2.87 -22.02 -3.34
CA ILE A 134 -1.73 -21.61 -4.18
C ILE A 134 -2.06 -21.74 -5.67
N GLN A 135 -2.82 -22.75 -6.11
CA GLN A 135 -3.22 -22.85 -7.52
C GLN A 135 -4.22 -21.75 -7.88
N ALA A 136 -5.21 -21.49 -7.03
CA ALA A 136 -6.23 -20.46 -7.26
C ALA A 136 -5.62 -19.06 -7.44
N TYR A 137 -4.51 -18.74 -6.76
CA TYR A 137 -3.75 -17.52 -7.05
C TYR A 137 -2.96 -17.59 -8.37
N LYS A 138 -2.31 -18.71 -8.67
CA LYS A 138 -1.45 -18.88 -9.86
C LYS A 138 -2.21 -18.89 -11.19
N GLU A 139 -3.51 -19.17 -11.17
CA GLU A 139 -4.39 -19.07 -12.34
C GLU A 139 -4.80 -17.62 -12.69
N LEU A 140 -4.57 -16.66 -11.79
CA LEU A 140 -4.97 -15.25 -12.00
C LEU A 140 -3.89 -14.46 -12.75
N ILE A 141 -4.30 -13.76 -13.81
CA ILE A 141 -3.40 -13.10 -14.78
C ILE A 141 -2.50 -11.99 -14.21
N TYR A 142 -2.77 -11.52 -12.99
CA TYR A 142 -2.01 -10.49 -12.28
C TYR A 142 -1.27 -11.04 -11.03
N TYR A 143 -1.04 -12.35 -11.01
CA TYR A 143 -0.24 -13.05 -10.01
C TYR A 143 1.24 -12.67 -10.04
N LYS A 144 1.85 -12.65 -8.84
CA LYS A 144 3.26 -12.32 -8.61
C LYS A 144 3.85 -13.29 -7.58
N ASP A 145 4.87 -14.06 -7.96
CA ASP A 145 5.48 -15.05 -7.05
C ASP A 145 6.09 -14.40 -5.80
N GLU A 146 6.64 -13.17 -5.93
CA GLU A 146 7.21 -12.43 -4.80
C GLU A 146 6.18 -11.89 -3.80
N ALA A 147 4.88 -11.99 -4.10
CA ALA A 147 3.78 -11.57 -3.23
C ALA A 147 2.95 -12.73 -2.66
N LEU A 148 3.28 -13.99 -2.99
CA LEU A 148 2.50 -15.17 -2.59
C LEU A 148 2.25 -15.24 -1.07
N GLU A 149 3.28 -15.00 -0.26
CA GLU A 149 3.17 -14.99 1.21
C GLU A 149 2.22 -13.89 1.70
N ARG A 150 2.18 -12.73 1.04
CA ARG A 150 1.24 -11.64 1.38
C ARG A 150 -0.19 -11.99 0.97
N TYR A 151 -0.41 -12.66 -0.16
CA TYR A 151 -1.74 -13.16 -0.54
C TYR A 151 -2.30 -14.10 0.53
N ILE A 152 -1.55 -15.15 0.90
CA ILE A 152 -1.95 -16.13 1.92
C ILE A 152 -2.19 -15.45 3.28
N ASN A 153 -1.24 -14.62 3.73
CA ASN A 153 -1.37 -13.90 5.01
C ASN A 153 -2.51 -12.87 5.04
N TYR A 154 -2.96 -12.34 3.90
CA TYR A 154 -4.11 -11.44 3.83
C TYR A 154 -5.43 -12.21 3.74
N LYS A 155 -5.48 -13.34 3.02
CA LYS A 155 -6.63 -14.26 2.97
C LYS A 155 -6.93 -14.91 4.32
N ALA A 156 -5.91 -15.36 5.05
CA ALA A 156 -6.06 -15.88 6.40
C ALA A 156 -6.67 -14.87 7.40
N LYS A 157 -6.49 -13.56 7.16
CA LYS A 157 -7.09 -12.47 7.93
C LYS A 157 -8.46 -12.01 7.40
N ASN A 158 -8.81 -12.35 6.16
CA ASN A 158 -10.02 -11.95 5.45
C ASN A 158 -10.65 -13.18 4.77
N PRO A 159 -11.14 -14.18 5.54
CA PRO A 159 -11.56 -15.48 4.97
C PRO A 159 -12.67 -15.35 3.92
N ASP A 160 -13.55 -14.35 4.05
CA ASP A 160 -14.67 -14.11 3.11
C ASP A 160 -14.26 -13.44 1.79
N TYR A 161 -13.02 -12.96 1.66
CA TYR A 161 -12.57 -12.31 0.43
C TYR A 161 -12.27 -13.38 -0.64
N SER A 162 -12.74 -13.16 -1.87
CA SER A 162 -12.35 -13.99 -3.01
C SER A 162 -10.85 -13.84 -3.30
N TYR A 163 -10.26 -14.82 -3.99
CA TYR A 163 -8.84 -14.78 -4.32
C TYR A 163 -8.50 -13.54 -5.16
N GLU A 164 -9.33 -13.21 -6.16
CA GLU A 164 -9.25 -12.01 -7.00
C GLU A 164 -9.22 -10.72 -6.16
N LYS A 165 -10.05 -10.65 -5.11
CA LYS A 165 -10.06 -9.48 -4.22
C LYS A 165 -8.77 -9.39 -3.41
N VAL A 166 -8.29 -10.51 -2.85
CA VAL A 166 -7.04 -10.55 -2.07
C VAL A 166 -5.84 -10.16 -2.93
N ILE A 167 -5.65 -10.78 -4.09
CA ILE A 167 -4.52 -10.49 -4.99
C ILE A 167 -4.58 -9.08 -5.56
N THR A 168 -5.77 -8.54 -5.84
CA THR A 168 -5.94 -7.11 -6.20
C THR A 168 -5.49 -6.19 -5.06
N TYR A 169 -5.99 -6.43 -3.84
CA TYR A 169 -5.73 -5.57 -2.68
C TYR A 169 -4.24 -5.59 -2.30
N VAL A 170 -3.62 -6.77 -2.28
CA VAL A 170 -2.18 -6.94 -1.97
C VAL A 170 -1.29 -6.34 -3.07
N ASN A 171 -1.68 -6.45 -4.34
CA ASN A 171 -0.96 -5.81 -5.43
C ASN A 171 -1.06 -4.27 -5.38
N ALA A 172 -2.19 -3.73 -4.94
CA ALA A 172 -2.39 -2.30 -4.70
C ALA A 172 -1.72 -1.80 -3.40
N GLY A 173 -1.36 -2.71 -2.49
CA GLY A 173 -0.66 -2.45 -1.22
C GLY A 173 -1.53 -2.37 0.03
N ILE A 174 -2.85 -2.62 -0.09
CA ILE A 174 -3.90 -2.36 0.94
C ILE A 174 -3.74 -3.22 2.21
N ASP A 175 -2.94 -4.29 2.16
CA ASP A 175 -2.53 -5.12 3.30
C ASP A 175 -1.49 -4.45 4.22
N GLN A 176 -0.94 -3.30 3.83
CA GLN A 176 0.10 -2.56 4.53
C GLN A 176 -0.43 -1.24 5.10
N LYS A 177 0.28 -0.64 6.07
CA LYS A 177 -0.04 0.69 6.59
C LYS A 177 0.32 1.76 5.57
N PHE A 178 -0.46 2.84 5.52
CA PHE A 178 -0.24 3.96 4.61
C PHE A 178 1.18 4.54 4.75
N TYR A 179 1.81 4.83 3.61
CA TYR A 179 3.15 5.45 3.52
C TYR A 179 4.31 4.60 4.10
N GLU A 180 4.08 3.33 4.44
CA GLU A 180 5.15 2.31 4.55
C GLU A 180 5.42 1.68 3.17
N ASN A 181 6.64 1.15 2.96
CA ASN A 181 7.06 0.43 1.73
C ASN A 181 6.80 1.16 0.39
N ILE A 182 6.96 2.49 0.40
CA ILE A 182 6.73 3.36 -0.77
C ILE A 182 7.64 2.98 -1.94
N LYS A 183 7.03 2.84 -3.12
CA LYS A 183 7.70 2.74 -4.41
C LYS A 183 7.66 4.09 -5.12
N ILE A 184 8.78 4.51 -5.72
CA ILE A 184 8.77 5.64 -6.66
C ILE A 184 8.31 5.14 -8.03
N ILE A 185 7.42 5.88 -8.68
CA ILE A 185 6.86 5.57 -9.99
C ILE A 185 7.83 6.05 -11.07
N GLU A 186 8.34 5.12 -11.88
CA GLU A 186 9.22 5.42 -13.01
C GLU A 186 8.43 5.92 -14.23
N ASN A 187 7.38 5.21 -14.64
CA ASN A 187 6.53 5.57 -15.78
C ASN A 187 5.33 6.45 -15.34
N GLY A 188 5.62 7.64 -14.79
CA GLY A 188 4.59 8.53 -14.22
C GLY A 188 3.59 9.12 -15.24
N TYR A 189 3.91 9.07 -16.54
CA TYR A 189 3.09 9.64 -17.62
C TYR A 189 2.14 8.62 -18.27
N ASP A 190 2.05 7.40 -17.74
CA ASP A 190 1.11 6.39 -18.23
C ASP A 190 -0.34 6.77 -17.89
N LEU A 191 -1.26 6.66 -18.87
CA LEU A 191 -2.69 6.92 -18.64
C LEU A 191 -3.32 5.95 -17.62
N THR A 192 -2.65 4.82 -17.33
CA THR A 192 -3.08 3.79 -16.36
C THR A 192 -2.19 3.75 -15.10
N VAL A 193 -1.42 4.81 -14.84
CA VAL A 193 -0.53 4.90 -13.67
C VAL A 193 -1.31 4.78 -12.34
N LEU A 194 -0.86 3.89 -11.45
CA LEU A 194 -1.40 3.76 -10.10
C LEU A 194 -0.66 4.71 -9.15
N VAL A 195 -1.27 5.86 -8.83
CA VAL A 195 -0.76 6.78 -7.80
C VAL A 195 -1.58 6.56 -6.52
N ASN A 196 -0.92 6.13 -5.44
CA ASN A 196 -1.61 5.89 -4.16
C ASN A 196 -0.64 5.98 -2.97
N LYS A 197 -1.12 5.69 -1.75
CA LYS A 197 -0.32 5.78 -0.50
C LYS A 197 0.91 4.85 -0.43
N PHE A 198 1.12 4.00 -1.46
CA PHE A 198 2.26 3.08 -1.61
C PHE A 198 3.07 3.31 -2.90
N ASN A 199 2.53 4.07 -3.87
CA ASN A 199 3.15 4.34 -5.16
C ASN A 199 3.19 5.86 -5.38
N LYS A 200 4.39 6.44 -5.33
CA LYS A 200 4.64 7.88 -5.26
C LYS A 200 5.26 8.39 -6.56
N LEU A 201 4.73 9.48 -7.10
CA LEU A 201 5.37 10.22 -8.20
C LEU A 201 6.65 10.95 -7.73
N PRO A 202 7.64 11.15 -8.61
CA PRO A 202 8.78 12.03 -8.36
C PRO A 202 8.35 13.43 -7.89
N ASP A 203 9.12 14.06 -6.99
CA ASP A 203 8.71 15.33 -6.37
C ASP A 203 8.66 16.52 -7.33
N ASN A 204 9.35 16.41 -8.48
CA ASN A 204 9.31 17.34 -9.59
C ASN A 204 8.35 16.91 -10.72
N PHE A 205 7.51 15.88 -10.52
CA PHE A 205 6.61 15.39 -11.55
C PHE A 205 5.56 16.44 -11.95
N LYS A 206 5.41 16.64 -13.25
CA LYS A 206 4.40 17.50 -13.87
C LYS A 206 4.04 16.93 -15.26
N PRO A 207 2.77 16.59 -15.53
CA PRO A 207 2.32 16.13 -16.84
C PRO A 207 2.14 17.30 -17.83
N ASP A 208 1.94 16.96 -19.10
CA ASP A 208 1.41 17.92 -20.08
C ASP A 208 -0.07 18.22 -19.76
N LEU A 209 -0.42 19.51 -19.73
CA LEU A 209 -1.72 19.98 -19.27
C LEU A 209 -2.34 20.94 -20.30
N VAL A 210 -3.66 20.86 -20.45
CA VAL A 210 -4.47 21.88 -21.13
C VAL A 210 -5.39 22.57 -20.14
N ARG A 211 -5.54 23.89 -20.32
CA ARG A 211 -6.51 24.71 -19.57
C ARG A 211 -7.92 24.33 -20.02
N LEU A 212 -8.84 24.16 -19.08
CA LEU A 212 -10.27 24.04 -19.39
C LEU A 212 -10.87 25.40 -19.76
N ASP A 213 -12.00 25.39 -20.46
CA ASP A 213 -12.80 26.60 -20.63
C ASP A 213 -13.41 27.01 -19.28
N ASP A 214 -13.42 28.30 -18.98
CA ASP A 214 -13.92 28.81 -17.69
C ASP A 214 -15.42 28.53 -17.52
N SER A 215 -16.20 28.46 -18.61
CA SER A 215 -17.62 28.08 -18.58
C SER A 215 -17.86 26.59 -18.31
N HIS A 216 -16.79 25.79 -18.21
CA HIS A 216 -16.82 24.38 -17.79
C HIS A 216 -16.39 24.20 -16.31
N CYS A 217 -15.97 25.28 -15.66
CA CYS A 217 -15.49 25.30 -14.28
C CYS A 217 -16.57 25.81 -13.31
N ALA A 218 -16.43 25.51 -12.02
CA ALA A 218 -17.31 26.07 -11.00
C ALA A 218 -16.99 27.57 -10.78
N GLU A 219 -18.00 28.38 -10.48
CA GLU A 219 -17.80 29.80 -10.16
C GLU A 219 -16.89 29.99 -8.92
N GLY A 220 -16.11 31.07 -8.91
CA GLY A 220 -15.18 31.35 -7.81
C GLY A 220 -13.98 30.40 -7.73
N ARG A 221 -13.63 29.70 -8.82
CA ARG A 221 -12.41 28.90 -8.92
C ARG A 221 -11.39 29.56 -9.85
N GLY A 222 -10.11 29.50 -9.48
CA GLY A 222 -9.02 29.82 -10.40
C GLY A 222 -8.95 28.86 -11.60
N PRO A 223 -8.14 29.17 -12.63
CA PRO A 223 -8.04 28.38 -13.86
C PRO A 223 -7.79 26.88 -13.61
N GLN A 224 -8.62 26.03 -14.21
CA GLN A 224 -8.52 24.57 -14.09
C GLN A 224 -7.73 23.96 -15.26
N TYR A 225 -7.02 22.86 -14.98
CA TYR A 225 -6.11 22.21 -15.93
C TYR A 225 -6.20 20.69 -15.79
N LEU A 226 -6.30 19.98 -16.92
CA LEU A 226 -6.28 18.51 -16.98
C LEU A 226 -5.31 18.04 -18.07
N HIS A 227 -4.85 16.79 -17.97
CA HIS A 227 -4.19 16.11 -19.08
C HIS A 227 -5.16 16.01 -20.27
N LYS A 228 -4.64 16.13 -21.51
CA LYS A 228 -5.48 16.30 -22.72
C LYS A 228 -6.57 15.25 -22.87
N THR A 229 -6.25 13.97 -22.61
CA THR A 229 -7.21 12.86 -22.69
C THR A 229 -8.32 12.97 -21.65
N ALA A 230 -7.99 13.43 -20.43
CA ALA A 230 -8.97 13.64 -19.36
C ALA A 230 -9.85 14.88 -19.64
N ALA A 231 -9.27 15.96 -20.17
CA ALA A 231 -10.01 17.14 -20.62
C ALA A 231 -11.05 16.79 -21.70
N ASP A 232 -10.65 16.07 -22.76
CA ASP A 232 -11.55 15.66 -23.84
C ASP A 232 -12.69 14.76 -23.34
N ALA A 233 -12.38 13.81 -22.45
CA ALA A 233 -13.36 12.93 -21.84
C ALA A 233 -14.34 13.67 -20.91
N PHE A 234 -13.83 14.59 -20.08
CA PHE A 234 -14.64 15.42 -19.19
C PHE A 234 -15.63 16.31 -19.96
N VAL A 235 -15.17 16.97 -21.04
CA VAL A 235 -16.05 17.79 -21.89
C VAL A 235 -17.15 16.94 -22.51
N LYS A 236 -16.81 15.76 -23.06
CA LYS A 236 -17.82 14.85 -23.61
C LYS A 236 -18.83 14.42 -22.53
N MET A 237 -18.37 14.03 -21.35
CA MET A 237 -19.22 13.64 -20.23
C MET A 237 -20.16 14.77 -19.81
N ARG A 238 -19.68 16.03 -19.80
CA ARG A 238 -20.53 17.20 -19.49
C ARG A 238 -21.63 17.41 -20.52
N GLU A 239 -21.31 17.35 -21.81
CA GLU A 239 -22.34 17.52 -22.85
C GLU A 239 -23.36 16.36 -22.85
N ASP A 240 -22.91 15.12 -22.65
CA ASP A 240 -23.81 13.96 -22.46
C ASP A 240 -24.70 14.15 -21.21
N ALA A 241 -24.18 14.72 -20.12
CA ALA A 241 -24.93 14.99 -18.88
C ALA A 241 -25.96 16.13 -19.03
N LYS A 242 -25.64 17.18 -19.79
CA LYS A 242 -26.57 18.29 -20.10
C LYS A 242 -27.84 17.80 -20.81
N LEU A 243 -27.72 16.78 -21.67
CA LEU A 243 -28.88 16.15 -22.33
C LEU A 243 -29.81 15.42 -21.34
N LEU A 244 -29.34 15.11 -20.13
CA LEU A 244 -30.10 14.55 -19.02
C LEU A 244 -30.61 15.61 -18.04
N GLY A 245 -30.38 16.90 -18.31
CA GLY A 245 -30.73 18.01 -17.41
C GLY A 245 -29.77 18.22 -16.23
N LEU A 246 -28.56 17.65 -16.30
CA LEU A 246 -27.51 17.81 -15.28
C LEU A 246 -26.44 18.79 -15.78
N ASP A 247 -26.08 19.79 -14.97
CA ASP A 247 -24.86 20.57 -15.21
C ASP A 247 -23.75 20.10 -14.27
N ILE A 248 -22.60 19.73 -14.85
CA ILE A 248 -21.42 19.24 -14.15
C ILE A 248 -20.27 20.19 -14.46
N THR A 249 -19.59 20.68 -13.43
CA THR A 249 -18.51 21.66 -13.54
C THR A 249 -17.22 21.17 -12.86
N ALA A 250 -16.08 21.59 -13.38
CA ALA A 250 -14.78 21.29 -12.80
C ALA A 250 -14.52 22.14 -11.55
N TYR A 251 -14.37 21.50 -10.39
CA TYR A 251 -14.11 22.18 -9.11
C TYR A 251 -12.65 22.04 -8.62
N GLY A 252 -12.04 20.89 -8.85
CA GLY A 252 -10.65 20.61 -8.51
C GLY A 252 -10.03 19.66 -9.53
N THR A 253 -9.01 20.14 -10.24
CA THR A 253 -8.34 19.42 -11.33
C THR A 253 -6.86 19.21 -10.98
N TYR A 254 -5.90 19.46 -11.87
CA TYR A 254 -4.47 19.31 -11.57
C TYR A 254 -4.04 20.10 -10.32
N ARG A 255 -3.18 19.47 -9.51
CA ARG A 255 -2.53 20.06 -8.33
C ARG A 255 -1.06 19.63 -8.30
N SER A 256 -0.13 20.58 -8.14
CA SER A 256 1.31 20.24 -8.04
C SER A 256 1.64 19.43 -6.78
N VAL A 257 2.74 18.66 -6.83
CA VAL A 257 3.28 17.91 -5.68
C VAL A 257 3.51 18.84 -4.47
N GLU A 258 4.15 19.98 -4.72
CA GLU A 258 4.37 21.04 -3.73
C GLU A 258 3.06 21.55 -3.11
N THR A 259 2.04 21.83 -3.93
CA THR A 259 0.73 22.30 -3.42
C THR A 259 0.08 21.25 -2.53
N GLN A 260 0.10 19.98 -2.92
CA GLN A 260 -0.44 18.89 -2.09
C GLN A 260 0.37 18.71 -0.79
N HIS A 261 1.70 18.86 -0.83
CA HIS A 261 2.53 18.83 0.37
C HIS A 261 2.18 20.00 1.32
N ARG A 262 1.97 21.21 0.79
CA ARG A 262 1.49 22.37 1.57
C ARG A 262 0.11 22.14 2.19
N ILE A 263 -0.83 21.55 1.45
CA ILE A 263 -2.17 21.20 1.97
C ILE A 263 -2.06 20.19 3.13
N TRP A 264 -1.30 19.10 2.95
CA TRP A 264 -1.09 18.09 3.99
C TRP A 264 -0.40 18.69 5.23
N ASN A 265 0.64 19.50 5.05
CA ASN A 265 1.32 20.20 6.15
C ASN A 265 0.35 21.13 6.91
N ASN A 266 -0.50 21.88 6.20
CA ASN A 266 -1.49 22.76 6.82
C ASN A 266 -2.50 21.98 7.67
N ALA A 267 -2.95 20.82 7.19
CA ALA A 267 -3.88 19.95 7.92
C ALA A 267 -3.26 19.33 9.19
N VAL A 268 -1.95 19.01 9.19
CA VAL A 268 -1.23 18.61 10.42
C VAL A 268 -1.06 19.82 11.35
N ASN A 269 -0.66 20.97 10.81
CA ASN A 269 -0.44 22.20 11.58
C ASN A 269 -1.74 22.78 12.20
N SER A 270 -2.92 22.35 11.75
CA SER A 270 -4.20 22.68 12.41
C SER A 270 -4.48 21.86 13.67
N GLY A 271 -3.54 21.03 14.13
CA GLY A 271 -3.63 20.25 15.37
C GLY A 271 -4.27 18.86 15.23
N ARG A 272 -4.47 18.37 14.00
CA ARG A 272 -4.94 17.00 13.71
C ARG A 272 -3.80 16.00 13.85
N THR A 273 -4.10 14.73 14.13
CA THR A 273 -3.04 13.69 14.17
C THR A 273 -2.61 13.32 12.75
N ILE A 274 -1.39 12.79 12.61
CA ILE A 274 -0.84 12.37 11.32
C ILE A 274 -1.72 11.29 10.69
N GLU A 275 -2.25 10.35 11.48
CA GLU A 275 -3.10 9.25 11.02
C GLU A 275 -4.45 9.73 10.50
N ASP A 276 -5.06 10.71 11.17
CA ASP A 276 -6.32 11.33 10.75
C ASP A 276 -6.12 12.14 9.46
N VAL A 277 -5.06 12.95 9.37
CA VAL A 277 -4.72 13.67 8.14
C VAL A 277 -4.41 12.69 7.01
N ASP A 278 -3.58 11.67 7.24
CA ASP A 278 -3.21 10.63 6.27
C ASP A 278 -4.39 9.76 5.84
N SER A 279 -5.48 9.68 6.63
CA SER A 279 -6.68 8.96 6.23
C SER A 279 -7.39 9.66 5.06
N LEU A 280 -7.52 10.98 5.15
CA LEU A 280 -8.32 11.85 4.26
C LEU A 280 -7.49 12.61 3.20
N ASN A 281 -6.20 12.86 3.46
CA ASN A 281 -5.33 13.65 2.59
C ASN A 281 -4.20 12.78 2.01
N ALA A 282 -3.94 12.95 0.72
CA ALA A 282 -2.72 12.48 0.10
C ALA A 282 -1.52 13.33 0.55
N ARG A 283 -0.38 12.68 0.83
CA ARG A 283 0.92 13.37 0.90
C ARG A 283 1.37 13.78 -0.51
N GLY A 284 2.33 14.71 -0.60
CA GLY A 284 2.92 15.10 -1.90
C GLY A 284 3.47 13.91 -2.67
N GLY A 285 3.14 13.82 -3.97
CA GLY A 285 3.50 12.70 -4.84
C GLY A 285 2.54 11.50 -4.75
N HIS A 286 1.60 11.46 -3.80
CA HIS A 286 0.66 10.35 -3.60
C HIS A 286 -0.80 10.69 -3.99
N SER A 287 -1.02 11.81 -4.68
CA SER A 287 -2.35 12.23 -5.16
C SER A 287 -2.51 12.03 -6.66
N GLU A 288 -3.62 11.46 -7.11
CA GLU A 288 -3.98 11.35 -8.53
C GLU A 288 -4.15 12.74 -9.19
N HIS A 289 -4.46 13.80 -8.41
CA HIS A 289 -4.43 15.18 -8.91
C HIS A 289 -3.09 15.63 -9.51
N HIS A 290 -2.00 14.88 -9.30
CA HIS A 290 -0.71 15.14 -9.93
C HIS A 290 -0.66 14.72 -11.40
N THR A 291 -1.51 13.78 -11.86
CA THR A 291 -1.48 13.26 -13.24
C THR A 291 -2.29 14.07 -14.23
N GLY A 292 -3.11 15.03 -13.74
CA GLY A 292 -3.94 15.93 -14.56
C GLY A 292 -5.38 15.45 -14.67
#